data_AF-A0A9X1TBH0-F1
#
_entry.id   AF-A0A9X1TBH0-F1
#
_cell.length_a   1.000
_cell.length_b   1.000
_cell.length_c   1.000
_cell.angle_alpha   90.00
_cell.angle_beta   90.00
_cell.angle_gamma   90.00
#
_symmetry.space_group_name_H-M   'P 1'
#
loop_
_entity.id
_entity.type
_entity.pdbx_description
1 polymer ?
#
loop_
_entity_poly.entity_id
_entity_poly.type
_entity_poly.pdbx_seq_one_letter_code
_entity_poly.pdbx_strand_id
1 'polypeptide(L)'
;MPDPQVAIAAEIVDFEIHGIGDLNSSLFPSGRALSASIEVKIGEHYHVFGGPSVFFSMPNDGSDFFGHFVMRCFQVLGVKSTKEMEGLVIKAIFANGKVTAISSIDGDQFFYPGAEFEILEKGKEEAEE
;
A
#
# COMPACT_ATOMS: atom_id res chain seq x y z
N MET A 1 -22.60 -10.09 -10.63
CA MET A 1 -22.44 -8.69 -10.16
C MET A 1 -21.37 -8.75 -9.08
N PRO A 2 -20.32 -7.93 -9.10
CA PRO A 2 -19.41 -7.86 -7.96
C PRO A 2 -20.19 -7.36 -6.74
N ASP A 3 -20.01 -8.00 -5.59
CA ASP A 3 -20.65 -7.60 -4.34
C ASP A 3 -20.33 -6.13 -4.01
N PRO A 4 -21.28 -5.39 -3.44
CA PRO A 4 -21.03 -4.02 -3.00
C PRO A 4 -19.87 -4.04 -2.00
N GLN A 5 -18.79 -3.35 -2.34
CA GLN A 5 -17.64 -3.17 -1.45
C GLN A 5 -18.07 -2.24 -0.31
N VAL A 6 -18.40 -2.82 0.84
CA VAL A 6 -18.81 -2.06 2.03
C VAL A 6 -17.56 -1.63 2.78
N ALA A 7 -17.45 -0.33 3.03
CA ALA A 7 -16.43 0.22 3.91
C ALA A 7 -16.73 -0.16 5.37
N ILE A 8 -15.72 -0.65 6.07
CA ILE A 8 -15.78 -1.06 7.47
C ILE A 8 -14.76 -0.28 8.29
N ALA A 9 -15.06 -0.06 9.57
CA ALA A 9 -14.09 0.55 10.47
C ALA A 9 -12.95 -0.43 10.78
N ALA A 10 -11.71 0.05 10.73
CA ALA A 10 -10.52 -0.68 11.11
C ALA A 10 -9.60 0.22 11.93
N GLU A 11 -8.75 -0.37 12.77
CA GLU A 11 -7.70 0.34 13.50
C GLU A 11 -6.34 0.01 12.89
N ILE A 12 -5.50 1.02 12.64
CA ILE A 12 -4.13 0.79 12.21
C ILE A 12 -3.30 0.32 13.40
N VAL A 13 -2.64 -0.82 13.24
CA VAL A 13 -1.83 -1.46 14.30
C VAL A 13 -0.36 -1.16 14.10
N ASP A 14 0.15 -1.30 12.88
CA ASP A 14 1.56 -1.09 12.59
C ASP A 14 1.80 -0.73 11.12
N PHE A 15 2.95 -0.13 10.86
CA PHE A 15 3.49 0.13 9.53
C PHE A 15 4.81 -0.61 9.34
N GLU A 16 4.86 -1.49 8.35
CA GLU A 16 6.02 -2.33 8.08
C GLU A 16 6.70 -1.97 6.75
N ILE A 17 8.04 -1.98 6.75
CA ILE A 17 8.86 -1.87 5.54
C ILE A 17 9.41 -3.25 5.21
N HIS A 18 9.20 -3.69 3.97
CA HIS A 18 9.63 -4.98 3.46
C HIS A 18 10.82 -4.81 2.54
N GLY A 19 11.95 -5.40 2.91
CA GLY A 19 13.07 -5.62 2.00
C GLY A 19 12.88 -6.91 1.22
N ILE A 20 12.92 -6.84 -0.11
CA ILE A 20 12.72 -7.98 -1.01
C ILE A 20 14.07 -8.32 -1.66
N GLY A 21 14.63 -9.48 -1.29
CA GLY A 21 15.83 -10.04 -1.91
C GLY A 21 16.40 -11.25 -1.18
N ASP A 22 16.52 -12.40 -1.88
CA ASP A 22 17.77 -13.15 -2.11
C ASP A 22 17.47 -14.51 -2.78
N LEU A 23 17.86 -14.67 -4.05
CA LEU A 23 18.05 -16.00 -4.68
C LEU A 23 19.36 -15.93 -5.47
N ASN A 24 20.45 -16.42 -4.85
CA ASN A 24 21.71 -16.91 -5.44
C ASN A 24 21.86 -16.80 -6.98
N SER A 25 21.92 -15.59 -7.52
CA SER A 25 22.31 -15.37 -8.90
C SER A 25 23.51 -14.41 -8.88
N SER A 26 24.67 -14.96 -9.21
CA SER A 26 25.96 -14.27 -9.34
C SER A 26 25.99 -13.21 -10.45
N LEU A 27 24.84 -12.79 -10.96
CA LEU A 27 24.69 -11.90 -12.11
C LEU A 27 24.29 -10.47 -11.73
N PHE A 28 23.86 -10.21 -10.49
CA PHE A 28 23.44 -8.86 -10.07
C PHE A 28 24.02 -8.49 -8.68
N PRO A 29 24.90 -7.48 -8.58
CA PRO A 29 25.33 -6.96 -7.29
C PRO A 29 24.21 -6.07 -6.71
N SER A 30 23.59 -6.52 -5.62
CA SER A 30 22.86 -5.71 -4.63
C SER A 30 21.86 -4.66 -5.15
N GLY A 31 20.59 -5.04 -5.29
CA GLY A 31 19.46 -4.11 -5.49
C GLY A 31 18.20 -4.63 -4.80
N ARG A 32 18.12 -4.45 -3.48
CA ARG A 32 16.99 -4.90 -2.64
C ARG A 32 15.74 -4.11 -3.05
N ALA A 33 14.70 -4.78 -3.55
CA ALA A 33 13.42 -4.11 -3.81
C ALA A 33 12.78 -3.72 -2.47
N LEU A 34 12.00 -2.65 -2.46
CA LEU A 34 11.30 -2.18 -1.27
C LEU A 34 9.79 -2.23 -1.47
N SER A 35 9.08 -2.65 -0.44
CA SER A 35 7.64 -2.53 -0.33
C SER A 35 7.28 -2.04 1.08
N ALA A 36 6.03 -1.62 1.27
CA ALA A 36 5.50 -1.31 2.59
C ALA A 36 4.10 -1.91 2.77
N SER A 37 3.71 -2.15 4.01
CA SER A 37 2.35 -2.52 4.36
C SER A 37 1.89 -1.86 5.64
N ILE A 38 0.57 -1.82 5.82
CA ILE A 38 -0.08 -1.44 7.05
C ILE A 38 -0.81 -2.66 7.59
N GLU A 39 -0.53 -3.04 8.83
CA GLU A 39 -1.38 -3.99 9.54
C GLU A 39 -2.57 -3.24 10.13
N VAL A 40 -3.77 -3.75 9.88
CA VAL A 40 -5.01 -3.20 10.41
C VAL A 40 -5.81 -4.26 11.13
N LYS A 41 -6.47 -3.86 12.21
CA LYS A 41 -7.38 -4.68 13.00
C LYS A 41 -8.82 -4.40 12.60
N ILE A 42 -9.55 -5.44 12.22
CA ILE A 42 -10.98 -5.42 11.88
C ILE A 42 -11.68 -6.42 12.81
N GLY A 43 -12.47 -5.92 13.76
CA GLY A 43 -13.02 -6.76 14.83
C GLY A 43 -11.88 -7.41 15.63
N GLU A 44 -11.83 -8.74 15.64
CA GLU A 44 -10.79 -9.52 16.33
C GLU A 44 -9.69 -10.06 15.40
N HIS A 45 -9.70 -9.66 14.12
CA HIS A 45 -8.78 -10.18 13.10
C HIS A 45 -7.83 -9.11 12.58
N TYR A 46 -6.61 -9.55 12.24
CA TYR A 46 -5.55 -8.72 11.70
C TYR A 46 -5.42 -8.97 10.19
N HIS A 47 -5.28 -7.89 9.44
CA HIS A 47 -5.23 -7.91 7.99
C HIS A 47 -4.16 -6.95 7.48
N VAL A 48 -3.65 -7.24 6.28
CA VAL A 48 -2.59 -6.45 5.66
C VAL A 48 -3.16 -5.63 4.52
N PHE A 49 -2.82 -4.34 4.51
CA PHE A 49 -3.02 -3.42 3.40
C PHE A 49 -1.68 -3.13 2.71
N GLY A 50 -1.61 -3.31 1.39
CA GLY A 50 -0.37 -3.17 0.60
C GLY A 50 0.52 -4.42 0.65
N GLY A 51 1.82 -4.21 0.77
CA GLY A 51 2.84 -5.26 0.88
C GLY A 51 3.35 -5.80 -0.47
N PRO A 52 4.36 -6.70 -0.44
CA PRO A 52 5.07 -7.19 -1.63
C PRO A 52 4.19 -7.85 -2.68
N SER A 53 3.02 -8.36 -2.30
CA SER A 53 2.06 -8.96 -3.23
C SER A 53 1.27 -7.95 -4.06
N VAL A 54 1.36 -6.66 -3.70
CA VAL A 54 0.63 -5.56 -4.35
C VAL A 54 1.61 -4.68 -5.15
N PHE A 55 2.77 -4.38 -4.59
CA PHE A 55 3.78 -3.55 -5.25
C PHE A 55 5.17 -3.80 -4.70
N PHE A 56 6.19 -3.38 -5.45
CA PHE A 56 7.56 -3.22 -4.97
C PHE A 56 8.29 -2.20 -5.83
N SER A 57 9.30 -1.54 -5.27
CA SER A 57 10.17 -0.60 -5.98
C SER A 57 11.57 -1.17 -6.11
N MET A 58 12.05 -1.27 -7.35
CA MET A 58 13.44 -1.63 -7.65
C MET A 58 14.34 -0.39 -7.62
N PRO A 59 15.54 -0.47 -7.01
CA PRO A 59 16.50 0.61 -7.09
C PRO A 59 16.85 0.93 -8.56
N ASN A 60 16.81 2.21 -8.93
CA ASN A 60 17.17 2.74 -10.26
C ASN A 60 16.24 2.39 -11.43
N ASP A 61 15.07 1.77 -11.19
CA ASP A 61 14.08 1.44 -12.24
C ASP A 61 13.06 2.58 -12.48
N GLY A 62 13.35 3.77 -11.95
CA GLY A 62 12.54 4.98 -12.12
C GLY A 62 11.18 4.99 -11.40
N SER A 63 10.68 3.86 -10.90
CA SER A 63 9.35 3.73 -10.26
C SER A 63 9.42 3.61 -8.73
N ASP A 64 9.25 4.75 -8.04
CA ASP A 64 9.21 4.84 -6.58
C ASP A 64 7.80 4.58 -5.99
N PHE A 65 7.20 3.42 -6.32
CA PHE A 65 5.94 2.97 -5.71
C PHE A 65 5.96 2.97 -4.18
N PHE A 66 7.11 2.66 -3.56
CA PHE A 66 7.29 2.74 -2.11
C PHE A 66 7.04 4.15 -1.59
N GLY A 67 7.74 5.15 -2.12
CA GLY A 67 7.55 6.55 -1.75
C GLY A 67 6.13 7.02 -2.01
N HIS A 68 5.55 6.64 -3.16
CA HIS A 68 4.15 6.95 -3.49
C HIS A 68 3.17 6.34 -2.49
N PHE A 69 3.33 5.07 -2.11
CA PHE A 69 2.48 4.40 -1.13
C PHE A 69 2.47 5.15 0.20
N VAL A 70 3.65 5.44 0.75
CA VAL A 70 3.79 6.14 2.03
C VAL A 70 3.14 7.51 1.98
N MET A 71 3.42 8.29 0.93
CA MET A 71 2.87 9.64 0.78
C MET A 71 1.35 9.64 0.59
N ARG A 72 0.79 8.69 -0.16
CA ARG A 72 -0.66 8.56 -0.34
C ARG A 72 -1.35 8.17 0.96
N CYS A 73 -0.77 7.27 1.76
CA CYS A 73 -1.26 6.97 3.10
C CYS A 73 -1.31 8.23 3.98
N PHE A 74 -0.25 9.04 4.01
CA PHE A 74 -0.23 10.29 4.78
C PHE A 74 -1.31 11.28 4.32
N GLN A 75 -1.46 11.46 3.01
CA GLN A 75 -2.45 12.37 2.44
C GLN A 75 -3.88 11.96 2.78
N VAL A 76 -4.21 10.68 2.58
CA VAL A 76 -5.57 10.16 2.75
C VAL A 76 -5.96 10.03 4.22
N LEU A 77 -5.00 9.75 5.10
CA LEU A 77 -5.23 9.66 6.53
C LEU A 77 -5.07 11.01 7.27
N GLY A 78 -4.55 12.04 6.60
CA GLY A 78 -4.37 13.37 7.18
C GLY A 78 -3.25 13.45 8.22
N VAL A 79 -2.23 12.60 8.10
CA VAL A 79 -1.09 12.52 9.03
C VAL A 79 0.21 12.98 8.39
N LYS A 80 1.28 13.14 9.19
CA LYS A 80 2.61 13.54 8.70
C LYS A 80 3.70 12.50 8.88
N SER A 81 3.42 11.42 9.61
CA SER A 81 4.40 10.39 9.93
C SER A 81 3.74 9.03 10.12
N THR A 82 4.51 7.95 9.99
CA THR A 82 4.02 6.58 10.25
C THR A 82 3.59 6.40 11.69
N LYS A 83 4.29 7.04 12.63
CA LYS A 83 3.95 7.04 14.06
C LYS A 83 2.57 7.66 14.35
N GLU A 84 2.15 8.66 13.59
CA GLU A 84 0.82 9.24 13.72
C GLU A 84 -0.29 8.35 13.14
N MET A 85 0.05 7.33 12.34
CA MET A 85 -0.93 6.38 11.81
C MET A 85 -1.34 5.33 12.85
N GLU A 86 -0.42 4.94 13.74
CA GLU A 86 -0.65 3.91 14.74
C GLU A 86 -1.81 4.28 15.67
N GLY A 87 -2.78 3.37 15.82
CA GLY A 87 -3.99 3.58 16.61
C GLY A 87 -5.09 4.41 15.92
N LEU A 88 -4.89 4.86 14.68
CA LEU A 88 -5.97 5.56 13.95
C LEU A 88 -7.08 4.60 13.56
N VAL A 89 -8.32 5.03 13.81
CA VAL A 89 -9.51 4.40 13.25
C VAL A 89 -9.75 4.94 11.84
N ILE A 90 -9.88 4.05 10.88
CA ILE A 90 -9.98 4.34 9.44
C ILE A 90 -11.17 3.61 8.82
N LYS A 91 -11.57 4.02 7.62
CA LYS A 91 -12.43 3.21 6.75
C LYS A 91 -11.53 2.30 5.92
N ALA A 92 -11.76 1.00 5.98
CA ALA A 92 -11.11 -0.01 5.16
C ALA A 92 -12.13 -0.65 4.22
N ILE A 93 -11.74 -0.96 3.00
CA ILE A 93 -12.49 -1.86 2.13
C ILE A 93 -11.82 -3.22 2.17
N PHE A 94 -12.62 -4.23 2.53
CA PHE A 94 -12.16 -5.61 2.65
C PHE A 94 -12.77 -6.47 1.55
N ALA A 95 -11.91 -7.10 0.75
CA ALA A 95 -12.32 -7.98 -0.33
C ALA A 95 -11.35 -9.15 -0.46
N ASN A 96 -11.87 -10.35 -0.72
CA ASN A 96 -11.08 -11.57 -0.92
C ASN A 96 -10.03 -11.84 0.18
N GLY A 97 -10.38 -11.56 1.44
CA GLY A 97 -9.49 -11.80 2.57
C GLY A 97 -8.41 -10.74 2.80
N LYS A 98 -8.38 -9.65 2.02
CA LYS A 98 -7.38 -8.58 2.11
C LYS A 98 -8.04 -7.20 2.19
N VAL A 99 -7.29 -6.25 2.73
CA VAL A 99 -7.68 -4.84 2.68
C VAL A 99 -7.21 -4.28 1.35
N THR A 100 -8.16 -3.82 0.53
CA THR A 100 -7.89 -3.34 -0.82
C THR A 100 -7.83 -1.83 -0.91
N ALA A 101 -8.43 -1.13 0.06
CA ALA A 101 -8.41 0.33 0.13
C ALA A 101 -8.55 0.84 1.55
N ILE A 102 -8.03 2.05 1.78
CA ILE A 102 -8.19 2.78 3.04
C ILE A 102 -8.60 4.23 2.80
N SER A 103 -9.32 4.83 3.76
CA SER A 103 -9.66 6.26 3.83
C SER A 103 -9.65 6.71 5.29
N SER A 104 -9.45 8.01 5.54
CA SER A 104 -9.77 8.61 6.84
C SER A 104 -11.23 8.31 7.24
N ILE A 105 -11.50 8.19 8.54
CA ILE A 105 -12.85 7.97 9.07
C ILE A 105 -13.81 9.11 8.70
N ASP A 106 -13.28 10.34 8.59
CA ASP A 106 -14.07 11.55 8.29
C ASP A 106 -14.19 11.83 6.78
N GLY A 107 -13.42 11.12 5.95
CA GLY A 107 -13.37 11.32 4.50
C GLY A 107 -13.85 10.09 3.72
N ASP A 108 -14.11 10.28 2.44
CA ASP A 108 -14.46 9.21 1.48
C ASP A 108 -13.45 9.12 0.32
N GLN A 109 -12.27 9.73 0.48
CA GLN A 109 -11.19 9.63 -0.49
C GLN A 109 -10.38 8.36 -0.25
N PHE A 110 -10.78 7.26 -0.88
CA PHE A 110 -10.09 5.99 -0.75
C PHE A 110 -8.81 5.93 -1.57
N PHE A 111 -7.75 5.38 -0.97
CA PHE A 111 -6.51 4.99 -1.63
C PHE A 111 -6.55 3.52 -2.01
N TYR A 112 -6.38 3.20 -3.31
CA TYR A 112 -6.32 1.83 -3.84
C TYR A 112 -4.93 1.59 -4.47
N PRO A 113 -3.95 1.03 -3.73
CA PRO A 113 -2.58 0.93 -4.23
C PRO A 113 -2.46 0.18 -5.55
N GLY A 114 -3.12 -0.98 -5.68
CA GLY A 114 -3.07 -1.77 -6.92
C GLY A 114 -3.58 -0.99 -8.13
N ALA A 115 -4.77 -0.39 -8.02
CA ALA A 115 -5.36 0.37 -9.12
C ALA A 115 -4.60 1.68 -9.42
N GLU A 116 -4.16 2.42 -8.40
CA GLU A 116 -3.39 3.66 -8.59
C GLU A 116 -2.02 3.38 -9.23
N PHE A 117 -1.37 2.27 -8.89
CA PHE A 117 -0.06 1.93 -9.43
C PHE A 117 -0.12 1.36 -10.85
N GLU A 118 -1.15 0.57 -11.20
CA GLU A 118 -1.39 0.18 -12.60
C GLU A 118 -1.55 1.39 -13.53
N ILE A 119 -2.15 2.48 -13.05
CA ILE A 119 -2.29 3.72 -13.83
C ILE A 119 -0.93 4.44 -13.97
N LEU A 120 -0.12 4.46 -12.91
CA LEU A 120 1.21 5.07 -12.94
C LEU A 120 2.17 4.32 -13.88
N GLU A 121 2.07 2.99 -13.96
CA GLU A 121 2.84 2.18 -14.91
C GLU A 121 2.48 2.53 -16.36
N LYS A 122 1.18 2.50 -16.70
CA LYS A 122 0.70 2.83 -18.05
C LYS A 122 1.01 4.27 -18.48
N GLY A 123 0.87 5.23 -17.56
CA GLY A 123 1.16 6.64 -17.85
C GLY A 123 2.66 6.91 -18.08
N LYS A 124 3.55 6.03 -17.65
CA LYS A 124 4.98 6.09 -17.97
C LYS A 124 5.29 5.52 -19.35
N GLU A 125 4.68 4.39 -19.69
CA GLU A 125 4.83 3.78 -21.02
C GLU A 125 4.42 4.76 -22.14
N GLU A 126 3.32 5.50 -21.95
CA GLU A 126 2.84 6.50 -22.92
C GLU A 126 3.72 7.77 -23.03
N ALA A 127 4.58 8.06 -22.05
CA ALA A 127 5.47 9.23 -22.05
C ALA A 127 6.85 8.95 -22.67
N GLU A 128 7.17 7.67 -22.91
CA GLU A 128 8.44 7.21 -23.49
C GLU A 128 8.32 6.82 -24.98
N GLU A 129 7.12 6.91 -25.58
CA GLU A 129 6.87 6.84 -27.04
C GLU A 129 6.90 8.22 -27.72
#